data_AF-A0A930VWM1-F1
#
_entry.id   AF-A0A930VWM1-F1
#
_cell.length_a   1.000
_cell.length_b   1.000
_cell.length_c   1.000
_cell.angle_alpha   90.00
_cell.angle_beta   90.00
_cell.angle_gamma   90.00
#
_symmetry.space_group_name_H-M   'P 1'
#
loop_
_entity.id
_entity.type
_entity.pdbx_description
1 polymer ?
#
loop_
_entity_poly.entity_id
_entity_poly.type
_entity_poly.pdbx_seq_one_letter_code
_entity_poly.pdbx_strand_id
1 'polypeptide(L)'
;MENIINVTYETTGQTTAVNEMGMRPMQARAYAARNSQYILLKAPPASGKSRALMFIALDKLKTGSVKKVIVAVPERSIGKSFLSTELVKYGFHSDWKVSGKYNLCVPGGENSKVETFKEFMDSDETVLLCTHATLRFAFDKIGVARFGNCLVTVDEFHHVSADYESKLGELVRTLM
;
A
#
# COMPACT_ATOMS: atom_id res chain seq x y z
N MET A 1 0.31 -28.76 -1.28
CA MET A 1 -0.18 -27.52 -0.64
C MET A 1 -1.58 -27.28 -1.13
N GLU A 2 -2.58 -27.50 -0.28
CA GLU A 2 -3.99 -27.30 -0.64
C GLU A 2 -4.29 -25.80 -0.71
N ASN A 3 -4.45 -25.31 -1.93
CA ASN A 3 -5.06 -24.02 -2.22
C ASN A 3 -6.56 -24.25 -2.39
N ILE A 4 -7.34 -24.05 -1.32
CA ILE A 4 -8.80 -24.01 -1.44
C ILE A 4 -9.33 -22.85 -0.61
N ILE A 5 -9.43 -21.68 -1.26
CA ILE A 5 -10.49 -20.72 -0.94
C ILE A 5 -11.28 -20.53 -2.23
N ASN A 6 -12.29 -21.38 -2.43
CA ASN A 6 -13.36 -21.12 -3.37
C ASN A 6 -14.29 -20.08 -2.73
N VAL A 7 -14.19 -18.82 -3.14
CA VAL A 7 -15.20 -17.81 -2.82
C VAL A 7 -16.24 -17.82 -3.92
N THR A 8 -17.35 -18.51 -3.67
CA THR A 8 -18.58 -18.36 -4.44
C THR A 8 -19.08 -16.92 -4.24
N TYR A 9 -19.14 -16.15 -5.31
CA TYR A 9 -19.79 -14.84 -5.28
C TYR A 9 -21.30 -15.06 -5.25
N GLU A 10 -21.87 -15.15 -4.05
CA GLU A 10 -23.31 -14.98 -3.89
C GLU A 10 -23.65 -13.52 -4.21
N THR A 11 -24.37 -13.29 -5.30
CA THR A 11 -25.08 -12.05 -5.60
C THR A 11 -26.22 -11.87 -4.61
N THR A 12 -25.90 -11.67 -3.34
CA THR A 12 -26.82 -11.07 -2.39
C THR A 12 -26.76 -9.57 -2.62
N GLY A 13 -27.92 -8.91 -2.69
CA GLY A 13 -28.06 -7.46 -2.76
C GLY A 13 -27.57 -6.76 -1.48
N GLN A 14 -26.42 -7.19 -0.95
CA GLN A 14 -25.76 -6.63 0.22
C GLN A 14 -25.51 -5.16 -0.04
N THR A 15 -26.21 -4.38 0.78
CA THR A 15 -26.16 -2.93 0.85
C THR A 15 -24.74 -2.43 0.63
N THR A 16 -24.57 -1.44 -0.26
CA THR A 16 -23.36 -0.60 -0.35
C THR A 16 -23.11 0.22 0.92
N ALA A 17 -23.87 -0.06 1.98
CA ALA A 17 -23.79 0.56 3.29
C ALA A 17 -22.37 0.42 3.85
N VAL A 18 -21.86 1.56 4.31
CA VAL A 18 -20.61 1.66 5.03
C VAL A 18 -20.86 1.34 6.51
N ASN A 19 -19.90 0.71 7.17
CA ASN A 19 -19.95 0.53 8.63
C ASN A 19 -19.66 1.85 9.37
N GLU A 20 -19.67 1.82 10.70
CA GLU A 20 -19.42 2.99 11.57
C GLU A 20 -18.04 3.63 11.35
N MET A 21 -17.08 2.89 10.79
CA MET A 21 -15.75 3.38 10.43
C MET A 21 -15.65 3.82 8.96
N GLY A 22 -16.77 3.88 8.23
CA GLY A 22 -16.82 4.33 6.84
C GLY A 22 -16.33 3.30 5.83
N MET A 23 -16.23 2.03 6.23
CA MET A 23 -15.73 0.94 5.39
C MET A 23 -16.86 0.23 4.66
N ARG A 24 -16.69 0.00 3.35
CA ARG A 24 -17.51 -0.97 2.60
C ARG A 24 -17.17 -2.40 3.02
N PRO A 25 -18.03 -3.40 2.75
CA PRO A 25 -17.81 -4.78 3.20
C PRO A 25 -16.42 -5.36 2.85
N MET A 26 -15.91 -5.13 1.63
CA MET A 26 -14.57 -5.57 1.24
C MET A 26 -13.46 -4.91 2.07
N GLN A 27 -13.58 -3.61 2.32
CA GLN A 27 -12.60 -2.85 3.11
C GLN A 27 -12.61 -3.31 4.56
N ALA A 28 -13.78 -3.57 5.14
CA ALA A 28 -13.92 -4.10 6.50
C ALA A 28 -13.28 -5.50 6.62
N ARG A 29 -13.47 -6.37 5.62
CA ARG A 29 -12.83 -7.68 5.58
C ARG A 29 -11.30 -7.57 5.49
N ALA A 30 -10.77 -6.68 4.66
CA ALA A 30 -9.33 -6.44 4.59
C ALA A 30 -8.79 -5.88 5.92
N TYR A 31 -9.51 -4.95 6.54
CA TYR A 31 -9.15 -4.35 7.83
C TYR A 31 -9.19 -5.36 8.99
N ALA A 32 -10.07 -6.36 8.96
CA ALA A 32 -10.07 -7.43 9.95
C ALA A 32 -8.72 -8.20 9.97
N ALA A 33 -8.02 -8.26 8.85
CA ALA A 33 -6.69 -8.87 8.73
C ALA A 33 -5.52 -7.91 9.00
N ARG A 34 -5.75 -6.69 9.51
CA ARG A 34 -4.71 -5.64 9.68
C ARG A 34 -3.50 -6.05 10.54
N ASN A 35 -3.65 -7.02 11.44
CA ASN A 35 -2.57 -7.54 12.27
C ASN A 35 -1.68 -8.56 11.56
N SER A 36 -2.07 -9.04 10.37
CA SER A 36 -1.26 -9.98 9.59
C SER A 36 0.06 -9.34 9.14
N GLN A 37 1.11 -10.16 9.11
CA GLN A 37 2.42 -9.78 8.59
C GLN A 37 2.37 -9.55 7.08
N TYR A 38 1.70 -10.46 6.35
CA TYR A 38 1.50 -10.37 4.91
C TYR A 38 0.00 -10.38 4.58
N ILE A 39 -0.41 -9.52 3.65
CA ILE A 39 -1.79 -9.45 3.16
C ILE A 39 -1.75 -9.41 1.64
N LEU A 40 -2.35 -10.42 1.00
CA LEU A 40 -2.64 -10.41 -0.43
C LEU A 40 -4.10 -10.02 -0.64
N LEU A 41 -4.35 -8.78 -1.06
CA LEU A 41 -5.70 -8.28 -1.28
C LEU A 41 -6.17 -8.53 -2.73
N LYS A 42 -6.82 -9.68 -2.95
CA LYS A 42 -7.46 -9.99 -4.24
C LYS A 42 -8.90 -9.45 -4.26
N ALA A 43 -9.13 -8.38 -5.02
CA ALA A 43 -10.47 -7.80 -5.18
C ALA A 43 -10.66 -7.24 -6.60
N PRO A 44 -11.92 -7.23 -7.12
CA PRO A 44 -12.22 -6.67 -8.44
C PRO A 44 -11.73 -5.21 -8.61
N PRO A 45 -11.56 -4.73 -9.85
CA PRO A 45 -11.35 -3.32 -10.14
C PRO A 45 -12.39 -2.43 -9.45
N ALA A 46 -12.01 -1.19 -9.10
CA ALA A 46 -12.87 -0.20 -8.45
C ALA A 46 -13.52 -0.63 -7.10
N SER A 47 -13.09 -1.75 -6.49
CA SER A 47 -13.62 -2.21 -5.20
C SER A 47 -13.20 -1.36 -4.00
N GLY A 48 -12.32 -0.37 -4.19
CA GLY A 48 -11.81 0.49 -3.13
C GLY A 48 -10.59 -0.09 -2.38
N LYS A 49 -9.70 -0.80 -3.09
CA LYS A 49 -8.46 -1.38 -2.56
C LYS A 49 -7.53 -0.34 -1.94
N SER A 50 -7.38 0.83 -2.58
CA SER A 50 -6.54 1.91 -2.04
C SER A 50 -7.03 2.39 -0.68
N ARG A 51 -8.34 2.57 -0.51
CA ARG A 51 -8.94 2.93 0.78
C ARG A 51 -8.81 1.81 1.82
N ALA A 52 -8.91 0.54 1.42
CA ALA A 52 -8.64 -0.60 2.32
C ALA A 52 -7.20 -0.56 2.85
N LEU A 53 -6.22 -0.29 1.97
CA LEU A 53 -4.83 -0.10 2.36
C LEU A 53 -4.67 1.04 3.37
N MET A 54 -5.30 2.20 3.11
CA MET A 54 -5.20 3.36 4.01
C MET A 54 -5.62 3.01 5.44
N PHE A 55 -6.73 2.29 5.61
CA PHE A 55 -7.19 1.86 6.94
C PHE A 55 -6.19 0.95 7.64
N ILE A 56 -5.66 -0.05 6.94
CA ILE A 56 -4.67 -0.98 7.49
C ILE A 56 -3.37 -0.25 7.86
N ALA A 57 -2.89 0.61 6.96
CA ALA A 57 -1.65 1.35 7.12
C ALA A 57 -1.72 2.31 8.32
N LEU A 58 -2.83 3.05 8.46
CA LEU A 58 -3.04 3.97 9.57
C LEU A 58 -3.15 3.25 10.93
N ASP A 59 -3.80 2.08 10.98
CA ASP A 59 -3.87 1.28 12.21
C ASP A 59 -2.48 0.73 12.60
N LYS A 60 -1.70 0.24 11.63
CA LYS A 60 -0.32 -0.21 11.87
C LYS A 60 0.60 0.94 12.32
N LEU A 61 0.44 2.15 11.77
CA LEU A 61 1.16 3.33 12.23
C LEU A 61 0.75 3.72 13.67
N LYS A 62 -0.56 3.77 13.93
CA LYS A 62 -1.10 4.15 15.26
C LYS A 62 -0.71 3.18 16.36
N THR A 63 -0.65 1.89 16.07
CA THR A 63 -0.24 0.85 17.02
C THR A 63 1.28 0.74 17.17
N GLY A 64 2.06 1.48 16.36
CA GLY A 64 3.52 1.39 16.33
C GLY A 64 4.04 0.08 15.71
N SER A 65 3.17 -0.71 15.08
CA SER A 65 3.56 -1.94 14.37
C SER A 65 4.49 -1.66 13.18
N VAL A 66 4.34 -0.49 12.57
CA VAL A 66 5.26 0.04 11.54
C VAL A 66 5.51 1.51 11.81
N LYS A 67 6.66 2.02 11.35
CA LYS A 67 7.01 3.45 11.45
C LYS A 67 6.74 4.21 10.14
N LYS A 68 6.79 3.51 9.01
CA LYS A 68 6.66 4.09 7.68
C LYS A 68 5.84 3.20 6.77
N VAL A 69 5.18 3.82 5.80
CA VAL A 69 4.35 3.19 4.78
C VAL A 69 4.87 3.64 3.43
N ILE A 70 5.23 2.68 2.59
CA ILE A 70 5.69 2.91 1.22
C ILE A 70 4.66 2.28 0.30
N VAL A 71 3.98 3.10 -0.50
CA VAL A 71 3.01 2.66 -1.50
C VAL A 71 3.67 2.73 -2.86
N ALA A 72 3.87 1.57 -3.50
CA ALA A 72 4.42 1.47 -4.84
C ALA A 72 3.30 1.10 -5.83
N VAL A 73 3.13 1.92 -6.86
CA VAL A 73 2.15 1.73 -7.94
C VAL A 73 2.84 1.45 -9.28
N PRO A 74 2.20 0.78 -10.26
CA PRO A 74 2.88 0.46 -11.51
C PRO A 74 3.21 1.70 -12.35
N GLU A 75 2.39 2.75 -12.27
CA GLU A 75 2.60 3.99 -13.01
C GLU A 75 2.05 5.24 -12.29
N ARG A 76 2.51 6.42 -12.74
CA ARG A 76 2.21 7.71 -12.08
C ARG A 76 0.73 8.04 -12.02
N SER A 77 0.01 7.77 -13.12
CA SER A 77 -1.44 7.98 -13.28
C SER A 77 -2.27 7.30 -12.19
N ILE A 78 -1.80 6.17 -11.65
CA ILE A 78 -2.48 5.39 -10.61
C ILE A 78 -2.24 5.98 -9.21
N GLY A 79 -1.13 6.69 -9.01
CA GLY A 79 -0.81 7.34 -7.74
C GLY A 79 -1.94 8.26 -7.23
N LYS A 80 -2.77 8.81 -8.13
CA LYS A 80 -3.95 9.61 -7.77
C LYS A 80 -4.92 8.90 -6.82
N SER A 81 -5.01 7.56 -6.89
CA SER A 81 -5.89 6.76 -6.03
C SER A 81 -5.43 6.64 -4.58
N PHE A 82 -4.21 7.11 -4.29
CA PHE A 82 -3.56 7.05 -2.98
C PHE A 82 -3.26 8.45 -2.42
N LEU A 83 -3.81 9.51 -3.00
CA LEU A 83 -3.70 10.87 -2.46
C LEU A 83 -4.45 11.02 -1.13
N SER A 84 -4.15 12.10 -0.42
CA SER A 84 -4.75 12.44 0.87
C SER A 84 -6.27 12.29 0.84
N THR A 85 -6.82 11.63 1.85
CA THR A 85 -8.25 11.26 1.93
C THR A 85 -8.75 11.47 3.35
N GLU A 86 -9.87 12.19 3.49
CA GLU A 86 -10.57 12.40 4.75
C GLU A 86 -11.27 11.10 5.17
N LEU A 87 -10.77 10.45 6.21
CA LEU A 87 -11.35 9.22 6.77
C LEU A 87 -12.04 9.49 8.12
N VAL A 88 -11.58 10.52 8.85
CA VAL A 88 -12.18 10.95 10.13
C VAL A 88 -13.63 11.36 9.93
N LYS A 89 -13.92 12.06 8.84
CA LYS A 89 -15.29 12.43 8.45
C LYS A 89 -16.25 11.24 8.36
N TYR A 90 -15.73 10.03 8.17
CA TYR A 90 -16.51 8.80 8.06
C TYR A 90 -16.33 7.86 9.27
N GLY A 91 -15.84 8.38 10.40
CA GLY A 91 -15.77 7.63 11.67
C GLY A 91 -14.46 6.87 11.91
N PHE A 92 -13.44 7.06 11.07
CA PHE A 92 -12.12 6.47 11.33
C PHE A 92 -11.25 7.38 12.23
N HIS A 93 -10.18 6.83 12.81
CA HIS A 93 -9.42 7.56 13.85
C HIS A 93 -8.46 8.63 13.31
N SER A 94 -8.08 8.58 12.04
CA SER A 94 -7.11 9.50 11.43
C SER A 94 -7.32 9.59 9.93
N ASP A 95 -6.94 10.72 9.35
CA ASP A 95 -6.96 10.91 7.90
C ASP A 95 -5.71 10.32 7.26
N TRP A 96 -5.86 9.89 6.01
CA TRP A 96 -4.71 9.54 5.19
C TRP A 96 -4.11 10.82 4.62
N LYS A 97 -2.84 11.10 4.93
CA LYS A 97 -2.13 12.29 4.47
C LYS A 97 -0.87 11.87 3.74
N VAL A 98 -0.71 12.36 2.52
CA VAL A 98 0.52 12.24 1.74
C VAL A 98 1.08 13.63 1.54
N SER A 99 2.28 13.85 2.09
CA SER A 99 3.02 15.09 1.87
C SER A 99 3.39 15.22 0.40
N GLY A 100 3.22 16.42 -0.17
CA GLY A 100 3.53 16.68 -1.57
C GLY A 100 4.99 16.37 -1.92
N LYS A 101 5.91 16.56 -0.96
CA LYS A 101 7.33 16.21 -1.09
C LYS A 101 7.56 14.71 -1.30
N TYR A 102 6.77 13.86 -0.65
CA TYR A 102 6.92 12.40 -0.66
C TYR A 102 5.91 11.70 -1.58
N ASN A 103 5.24 12.46 -2.44
CA ASN A 103 4.57 11.95 -3.63
C ASN A 103 5.55 11.96 -4.81
N LEU A 104 6.23 10.83 -5.03
CA LEU A 104 7.21 10.63 -6.09
C LEU A 104 6.57 10.17 -7.41
N CYS A 105 5.24 10.07 -7.48
CA CYS A 105 4.47 9.82 -8.72
C CYS A 105 4.35 11.08 -9.60
N VAL A 106 5.41 11.88 -9.63
CA VAL A 106 5.51 13.13 -10.40
C VAL A 106 6.57 13.01 -11.51
N PRO A 107 6.55 13.92 -12.52
CA PRO A 107 7.66 14.08 -13.45
C PRO A 107 8.99 14.28 -12.74
N GLY A 108 10.07 13.75 -13.34
CA GLY A 108 11.42 13.80 -12.76
C GLY A 108 12.21 12.52 -13.03
N GLY A 109 13.53 12.62 -12.92
CA GLY A 109 14.45 11.49 -13.06
C GLY A 109 14.48 10.61 -11.81
N GLU A 110 14.81 9.33 -11.98
CA GLU A 110 14.81 8.38 -10.87
C GLU A 110 15.92 8.66 -9.84
N ASN A 111 17.05 9.25 -10.26
CA ASN A 111 18.11 9.62 -9.32
C ASN A 111 17.63 10.62 -8.26
N SER A 112 16.94 11.70 -8.65
CA SER A 112 16.42 12.68 -7.69
C SER A 112 15.35 12.08 -6.80
N LYS A 113 14.47 11.24 -7.36
CA LYS A 113 13.44 10.54 -6.59
C LYS A 113 14.02 9.60 -5.55
N VAL A 114 15.11 8.88 -5.87
CA VAL A 114 15.77 8.01 -4.90
C VAL A 114 16.43 8.82 -3.78
N GLU A 115 17.00 10.00 -4.07
CA GLU A 115 17.48 10.88 -3.01
C GLU A 115 16.33 11.37 -2.11
N THR A 116 15.20 11.78 -2.69
CA THR A 116 14.01 12.13 -1.89
C THR A 116 13.44 10.93 -1.11
N PHE A 117 13.55 9.72 -1.65
CA PHE A 117 13.19 8.48 -0.94
C PHE A 117 14.13 8.27 0.26
N LYS A 118 15.45 8.47 0.10
CA LYS A 118 16.38 8.40 1.23
C LYS A 118 16.03 9.40 2.32
N GLU A 119 15.77 10.65 1.93
CA GLU A 119 15.32 11.70 2.86
C GLU A 119 14.04 11.30 3.60
N PHE A 120 13.08 10.68 2.91
CA PHE A 120 11.87 10.15 3.54
C PHE A 120 12.19 9.15 4.65
N MET A 121 13.13 8.23 4.41
CA MET A 121 13.51 7.20 5.38
C MET A 121 14.12 7.77 6.65
N ASP A 122 14.71 8.97 6.59
CA ASP A 122 15.28 9.67 7.75
C ASP A 122 14.39 10.77 8.35
N SER A 123 13.27 11.09 7.68
CA SER A 123 12.33 12.12 8.14
C SER A 123 11.27 11.59 9.12
N ASP A 124 10.50 12.50 9.73
CA ASP A 124 9.32 12.15 10.56
C ASP A 124 8.07 11.82 9.72
N GLU A 125 8.16 11.88 8.40
CA GLU A 125 7.03 11.58 7.53
C GLU A 125 6.79 10.08 7.45
N THR A 126 5.51 9.72 7.43
CA THR A 126 5.09 8.34 7.63
C THR A 126 4.62 7.67 6.35
N VAL A 127 4.27 8.43 5.31
CA VAL A 127 3.73 7.89 4.06
C VAL A 127 4.51 8.43 2.86
N LEU A 128 4.98 7.52 2.01
CA LEU A 128 5.59 7.81 0.72
C LEU A 128 4.83 7.06 -0.38
N LEU A 129 4.59 7.76 -1.50
CA LEU A 129 3.96 7.22 -2.69
C LEU A 129 4.97 7.27 -3.85
N CYS A 130 5.21 6.15 -4.52
CA CYS A 130 6.16 6.07 -5.62
C CYS A 130 5.74 5.06 -6.68
N THR A 131 6.48 4.99 -7.79
CA THR A 131 6.29 3.91 -8.77
C THR A 131 7.08 2.66 -8.37
N HIS A 132 6.71 1.52 -8.94
CA HIS A 132 7.48 0.27 -8.87
C HIS A 132 8.95 0.47 -9.25
N ALA A 133 9.22 1.26 -10.30
CA ALA A 133 10.57 1.58 -10.72
C ALA A 133 11.35 2.33 -9.63
N THR A 134 10.76 3.37 -9.04
CA THR A 134 11.39 4.15 -7.97
C THR A 134 11.66 3.30 -6.74
N LEU A 135 10.71 2.45 -6.32
CA LEU A 135 10.92 1.51 -5.21
C LEU A 135 12.12 0.59 -5.48
N ARG A 136 12.19 0.00 -6.67
CA ARG A 136 13.31 -0.87 -7.05
C ARG A 136 14.64 -0.13 -6.99
N PHE A 137 14.74 1.03 -7.63
CA PHE A 137 15.99 1.81 -7.61
C PHE A 137 16.38 2.29 -6.22
N ALA A 138 15.41 2.62 -5.37
CA ALA A 138 15.67 2.98 -3.98
C ALA A 138 16.19 1.77 -3.19
N PHE A 139 15.53 0.61 -3.31
CA PHE A 139 15.93 -0.63 -2.65
C PHE A 139 17.36 -1.04 -2.99
N ASP A 140 17.71 -1.04 -4.29
CA ASP A 140 19.06 -1.36 -4.77
C ASP A 140 20.12 -0.42 -4.17
N LYS A 141 19.77 0.86 -3.94
CA LYS A 141 20.71 1.89 -3.46
C LYS A 141 20.81 2.00 -1.93
N ILE A 142 19.71 1.79 -1.20
CA ILE A 142 19.66 2.02 0.26
C ILE A 142 19.77 0.73 1.06
N GLY A 143 19.52 -0.42 0.43
CA GLY A 143 19.63 -1.74 1.04
C GLY A 143 18.41 -2.14 1.88
N VAL A 144 18.21 -3.46 1.99
CA VAL A 144 17.06 -4.09 2.67
C VAL A 144 16.90 -3.65 4.13
N ALA A 145 17.99 -3.48 4.88
CA ALA A 145 17.96 -3.18 6.30
C ALA A 145 17.18 -1.88 6.63
N ARG A 146 17.18 -0.92 5.69
CA ARG A 146 16.45 0.36 5.84
C ARG A 146 14.93 0.17 5.82
N PHE A 147 14.43 -0.90 5.21
CA PHE A 147 13.00 -1.21 5.15
C PHE A 147 12.48 -1.91 6.41
N GLY A 148 13.34 -2.13 7.42
CA GLY A 148 12.91 -2.60 8.73
C GLY A 148 11.80 -1.72 9.31
N ASN A 149 10.73 -2.35 9.83
CA ASN A 149 9.54 -1.67 10.37
C ASN A 149 8.81 -0.77 9.37
N CYS A 150 8.93 -1.04 8.06
CA CYS A 150 8.13 -0.39 7.03
C CYS A 150 6.99 -1.32 6.58
N LEU A 151 5.80 -0.77 6.37
CA LEU A 151 4.78 -1.40 5.53
C LEU A 151 5.10 -1.08 4.07
N VAL A 152 5.54 -2.06 3.30
CA VAL A 152 5.72 -1.92 1.84
C VAL A 152 4.49 -2.49 1.15
N THR A 153 3.84 -1.67 0.34
CA THR A 153 2.68 -2.07 -0.46
C THR A 153 3.04 -2.03 -1.94
N VAL A 154 2.70 -3.10 -2.65
CA VAL A 154 2.86 -3.21 -4.10
C VAL A 154 1.47 -3.34 -4.72
N ASP A 155 1.03 -2.31 -5.43
CA ASP A 155 -0.22 -2.34 -6.18
C ASP A 155 -0.05 -3.18 -7.46
N GLU A 156 -1.13 -3.79 -7.93
CA GLU A 156 -1.11 -4.71 -9.08
C GLU A 156 0.01 -5.78 -9.02
N PHE A 157 0.18 -6.39 -7.84
CA PHE A 157 1.16 -7.44 -7.57
C PHE A 157 1.12 -8.61 -8.56
N HIS A 158 -0.02 -8.86 -9.21
CA HIS A 158 -0.16 -9.95 -10.17
C HIS A 158 0.75 -9.78 -11.41
N HIS A 159 1.13 -8.56 -11.79
CA HIS A 159 2.15 -8.31 -12.82
C HIS A 159 3.56 -8.64 -12.33
N VAL A 160 3.80 -8.55 -11.03
CA VAL A 160 5.08 -8.82 -10.39
C VAL A 160 5.29 -10.32 -10.19
N SER A 161 4.23 -11.04 -9.82
CA SER A 161 4.29 -12.48 -9.54
C SER A 161 4.32 -13.36 -10.80
N ALA A 162 3.90 -12.83 -11.95
CA ALA A 162 3.83 -13.59 -13.20
C ALA A 162 5.20 -13.85 -13.84
N ASP A 163 6.19 -13.01 -13.53
CA ASP A 163 7.54 -13.11 -14.07
C ASP A 163 8.53 -13.41 -12.92
N TYR A 164 9.08 -14.62 -12.92
CA TYR A 164 10.00 -15.07 -11.88
C TYR A 164 11.31 -14.25 -11.85
N GLU A 165 11.71 -13.70 -13.01
CA GLU A 165 12.87 -12.82 -13.18
C GLU A 165 12.57 -11.34 -12.92
N SER A 166 11.32 -11.02 -12.52
CA SER A 166 10.97 -9.65 -12.13
C SER A 166 11.83 -9.19 -10.96
N LYS A 167 12.64 -8.16 -11.18
CA LYS A 167 13.45 -7.50 -10.14
C LYS A 167 12.60 -7.01 -8.97
N LEU A 168 11.35 -6.63 -9.22
CA LEU A 168 10.42 -6.26 -8.15
C LEU A 168 9.94 -7.50 -7.37
N GLY A 169 9.80 -8.66 -8.03
CA GLY A 169 9.50 -9.93 -7.37
C GLY A 169 10.65 -10.37 -6.47
N GLU A 170 11.90 -10.21 -6.90
CA GLU A 170 13.09 -10.46 -6.08
C GLU A 170 13.14 -9.54 -4.85
N LEU A 171 12.84 -8.25 -5.03
CA LEU A 171 12.72 -7.30 -3.92
C LEU A 171 11.68 -7.77 -2.91
N VAL A 172 10.47 -8.14 -3.36
CA VAL A 172 9.40 -8.61 -2.45
C VAL A 172 9.87 -9.87 -1.71
N ARG A 173 10.49 -10.83 -2.38
CA ARG A 173 11.03 -12.04 -1.74
C ARG A 173 12.10 -11.71 -0.69
N THR A 174 12.95 -10.72 -0.95
CA THR A 174 13.99 -10.29 -0.01
C THR A 174 13.42 -9.58 1.23
N LEU A 175 12.22 -8.99 1.12
CA LEU A 175 11.51 -8.38 2.25
C LEU A 175 10.69 -9.38 3.07
N MET A 176 10.46 -10.59 2.56
CA MET A 176 9.63 -11.62 3.19
C MET A 176 10.42 -12.54 4.10
#